data_AF-A0A956DS36-F1
#
_entry.id   AF-A0A956DS36-F1
#
_cell.length_a   1.000
_cell.length_b   1.000
_cell.length_c   1.000
_cell.angle_alpha   90.00
_cell.angle_beta   90.00
_cell.angle_gamma   90.00
#
_symmetry.space_group_name_H-M   'P 1'
#
loop_
_entity.id
_entity.type
_entity.pdbx_description
1 polymer ?
#
loop_
_entity_poly.entity_id
_entity_poly.type
_entity_poly.pdbx_seq_one_letter_code
_entity_poly.pdbx_strand_id
1 'polypeptide(L)'
;RCTTRTQFQKLFPDLAQRDAYARTFAAAPPDERLRTYLSDVYEHREQLLEVGEAAVGPLVEKLADEEDRWLVADLLGRLGVRDELAIEALRRHARRAEETCFHETIALALLGDVEWLIELAADERHRAVAVRGIGGLYGASVDYCRHRVPLDYRPLERLLELAGCSEHVDLDTSRDVRPEDLDELLRGVESWHPKIRRHAVRHLGDVSGLRRGAGKQAVPAIAARMGDRDAGVRQQAVISLHYWKKAAKPYLAEVKRLASDRNEKVSRLAKHYAKVIGEA
;
A
#
# COMPACT_ATOMS: atom_id res chain seq x y z
N ARG A 1 28.03 31.74 -23.96
CA ARG A 1 28.27 30.97 -25.20
C ARG A 1 27.92 29.52 -24.92
N CYS A 2 26.96 28.93 -25.63
CA CYS A 2 26.64 27.51 -25.48
C CYS A 2 27.69 26.65 -26.20
N THR A 3 28.12 25.56 -25.58
CA THR A 3 29.10 24.61 -26.11
C THR A 3 28.55 23.89 -27.35
N THR A 4 29.32 23.79 -28.43
CA THR A 4 28.87 23.04 -29.63
C THR A 4 28.93 21.53 -29.38
N ARG A 5 28.15 20.73 -30.13
CA ARG A 5 28.11 19.26 -29.97
C ARG A 5 29.51 18.63 -30.08
N THR A 6 30.32 19.09 -31.02
CA THR A 6 31.71 18.64 -31.22
C THR A 6 32.61 19.02 -30.04
N GLN A 7 32.42 20.22 -29.47
CA GLN A 7 33.13 20.63 -28.26
C GLN A 7 32.70 19.83 -27.03
N PHE A 8 31.40 19.53 -26.90
CA PHE A 8 30.86 18.70 -25.83
C PHE A 8 31.40 17.26 -25.89
N GLN A 9 31.42 16.65 -27.08
CA GLN A 9 31.99 15.32 -27.31
C GLN A 9 33.48 15.23 -26.97
N LYS A 10 34.23 16.30 -27.24
CA LYS A 10 35.67 16.35 -26.93
C LYS A 10 35.93 16.54 -25.43
N LEU A 11 35.08 17.31 -24.74
CA LEU A 11 35.22 17.60 -23.31
C LEU A 11 34.65 16.49 -22.41
N PHE A 12 33.64 15.77 -22.90
CA PHE A 12 32.93 14.72 -22.16
C PHE A 12 32.66 13.49 -23.04
N PRO A 13 33.71 12.78 -23.48
CA PRO A 13 33.57 11.65 -24.42
C PRO A 13 32.68 10.54 -23.86
N ASP A 14 32.76 10.24 -22.56
CA ASP A 14 31.95 9.18 -21.93
C ASP A 14 30.46 9.56 -21.88
N LEU A 15 30.13 10.82 -21.58
CA LEU A 15 28.75 11.31 -21.61
C LEU A 15 28.20 11.32 -23.04
N ALA A 16 29.02 11.69 -24.02
CA ALA A 16 28.62 11.64 -25.42
C ALA A 16 28.39 10.21 -25.94
N GLN A 17 29.17 9.23 -25.48
CA GLN A 17 28.94 7.82 -25.79
C GLN A 17 27.66 7.32 -25.15
N ARG A 18 27.40 7.65 -23.88
CA ARG A 18 26.14 7.33 -23.19
C ARG A 18 24.94 7.95 -23.91
N ASP A 19 25.03 9.21 -24.34
CA ASP A 19 23.99 9.88 -25.11
C ASP A 19 23.74 9.22 -26.47
N ALA A 20 24.81 8.80 -27.16
CA ALA A 20 24.70 8.11 -28.43
C ALA A 20 24.05 6.72 -28.25
N TYR A 21 24.50 5.96 -27.25
CA TYR A 21 23.89 4.68 -26.88
C TYR A 21 22.42 4.84 -26.54
N ALA A 22 22.06 5.82 -25.70
CA ALA A 22 20.68 6.09 -25.31
C ALA A 22 19.79 6.39 -26.54
N ARG A 23 20.29 7.14 -27.53
CA ARG A 23 19.55 7.41 -28.77
C ARG A 23 19.39 6.17 -29.64
N THR A 24 20.45 5.38 -29.80
CA THR A 24 20.39 4.13 -30.56
C THR A 24 19.43 3.14 -29.92
N PHE A 25 19.51 2.97 -28.60
CA PHE A 25 18.62 2.11 -27.83
C PHE A 25 17.16 2.59 -27.89
N ALA A 26 16.92 3.90 -27.78
CA ALA A 26 15.57 4.46 -27.93
C ALA A 26 14.96 4.20 -29.32
N ALA A 27 15.79 4.10 -30.37
CA ALA A 27 15.37 3.80 -31.73
C ALA A 27 15.26 2.30 -32.04
N ALA A 28 15.67 1.41 -31.11
CA ALA A 28 15.58 -0.03 -31.30
C ALA A 28 14.11 -0.50 -31.32
N PRO A 29 13.80 -1.62 -32.01
CA PRO A 29 12.48 -2.22 -32.00
C PRO A 29 11.96 -2.49 -30.58
N PRO A 30 10.65 -2.37 -30.31
CA PRO A 30 10.08 -2.60 -28.98
C PRO A 30 10.50 -3.93 -28.35
N ASP A 31 10.52 -5.02 -29.12
CA ASP A 31 10.89 -6.36 -28.64
C ASP A 31 12.38 -6.48 -28.28
N GLU A 32 13.25 -5.70 -28.93
CA GLU A 32 14.67 -5.66 -28.59
C GLU A 32 14.89 -4.90 -27.29
N ARG A 33 14.20 -3.76 -27.11
CA ARG A 33 14.24 -3.01 -25.85
C ARG A 33 13.70 -3.83 -24.69
N LEU A 34 12.59 -4.53 -24.90
CA LEU A 34 11.99 -5.41 -23.87
C LEU A 34 12.94 -6.53 -23.46
N ARG A 35 13.64 -7.17 -24.41
CA ARG A 35 14.67 -8.16 -24.10
C ARG A 35 15.81 -7.58 -23.26
N THR A 36 16.26 -6.36 -23.54
CA THR A 36 17.25 -5.67 -22.70
C THR A 36 16.71 -5.42 -21.30
N TYR A 37 15.47 -4.93 -21.17
CA TYR A 37 14.86 -4.73 -19.86
C TYR A 37 14.74 -6.02 -19.04
N LEU A 38 14.44 -7.14 -19.70
CA LEU A 38 14.33 -8.44 -19.04
C LEU A 38 15.69 -9.07 -18.66
N SER A 39 16.80 -8.59 -19.24
CA SER A 39 18.14 -9.07 -18.85
C SER A 39 18.60 -8.56 -17.48
N ASP A 40 18.00 -7.46 -17.00
CA ASP A 40 18.21 -6.92 -15.66
C ASP A 40 16.92 -6.24 -15.19
N VAL A 41 16.02 -7.05 -14.63
CA VAL A 41 14.69 -6.61 -14.22
C VAL A 41 14.76 -5.57 -13.10
N TYR A 42 15.81 -5.65 -12.27
CA TYR A 42 16.02 -4.73 -11.15
C TYR A 42 16.34 -3.32 -11.65
N GLU A 43 17.30 -3.19 -12.56
CA GLU A 43 17.69 -1.90 -13.15
C GLU A 43 16.62 -1.31 -14.07
N HIS A 44 15.78 -2.16 -14.67
CA HIS A 44 14.82 -1.76 -15.70
C HIS A 44 13.34 -1.81 -15.28
N ARG A 45 13.07 -1.84 -13.97
CA ARG A 45 11.71 -1.97 -13.41
C ARG A 45 10.72 -0.91 -13.92
N GLU A 46 11.14 0.35 -13.99
CA GLU A 46 10.24 1.45 -14.38
C GLU A 46 9.92 1.38 -15.88
N GLN A 47 10.90 1.00 -16.70
CA GLN A 47 10.73 0.79 -18.12
C GLN A 47 9.81 -0.41 -18.40
N LEU A 48 9.91 -1.49 -17.63
CA LEU A 48 8.99 -2.63 -17.73
C LEU A 48 7.55 -2.22 -17.38
N LEU A 49 7.36 -1.35 -16.38
CA LEU A 49 6.04 -0.80 -16.06
C LEU A 49 5.49 0.11 -17.15
N GLU A 50 6.35 0.89 -17.81
CA GLU A 50 5.97 1.74 -18.95
C GLU A 50 5.53 0.91 -20.16
N VAL A 51 6.22 -0.20 -20.46
CA VAL A 51 5.84 -1.15 -21.52
C VAL A 51 4.41 -1.66 -21.32
N GLY A 52 3.98 -1.90 -20.08
CA GLY A 52 2.60 -2.23 -19.76
C GLY A 52 2.22 -3.66 -20.10
N GLU A 53 1.03 -3.85 -20.67
CA GLU A 53 0.47 -5.18 -20.99
C GLU A 53 1.40 -6.07 -21.83
N ALA A 54 2.17 -5.49 -22.75
CA ALA A 54 3.13 -6.24 -23.58
C ALA A 54 4.27 -6.88 -22.76
N ALA A 55 4.54 -6.42 -21.54
CA ALA A 55 5.54 -7.01 -20.65
C ALA A 55 5.01 -8.23 -19.88
N VAL A 56 3.69 -8.44 -19.81
CA VAL A 56 3.08 -9.49 -18.97
C VAL A 56 3.56 -10.88 -19.37
N GLY A 57 3.40 -11.27 -20.65
CA GLY A 57 3.83 -12.59 -21.12
C GLY A 57 5.30 -12.89 -20.82
N PRO A 58 6.25 -12.02 -21.22
CA PRO A 58 7.66 -12.22 -20.92
C PRO A 58 8.01 -12.22 -19.42
N LEU A 59 7.30 -11.44 -18.60
CA LEU A 59 7.46 -11.49 -17.13
C LEU A 59 6.93 -12.81 -16.56
N VAL A 60 5.83 -13.36 -17.08
CA VAL A 60 5.32 -14.68 -16.68
C VAL A 60 6.35 -15.78 -16.97
N GLU A 61 7.03 -15.72 -18.12
CA GLU A 61 8.14 -16.64 -18.43
C GLU A 61 9.29 -16.48 -17.42
N LYS A 62 9.65 -15.25 -17.08
CA LYS A 62 10.74 -14.96 -16.13
C LYS A 62 10.41 -15.28 -14.67
N LEU A 63 9.13 -15.48 -14.31
CA LEU A 63 8.73 -15.88 -12.95
C LEU A 63 9.31 -17.25 -12.53
N ALA A 64 9.72 -18.07 -13.50
CA ALA A 64 10.41 -19.34 -13.26
C ALA A 64 11.82 -19.17 -12.66
N ASP A 65 12.44 -17.99 -12.85
CA ASP A 65 13.76 -17.64 -12.34
C ASP A 65 13.69 -17.38 -10.82
N GLU A 66 14.42 -18.15 -10.01
CA GLU A 66 14.33 -18.05 -8.55
C GLU A 66 14.90 -16.75 -7.99
N GLU A 67 15.93 -16.19 -8.65
CA GLU A 67 16.62 -14.98 -8.20
C GLU A 67 15.72 -13.74 -8.37
N ASP A 68 15.03 -13.67 -9.50
CA ASP A 68 14.18 -12.54 -9.88
C ASP A 68 12.70 -12.73 -9.51
N ARG A 69 12.28 -13.92 -9.05
CA ARG A 69 10.86 -14.28 -8.84
C ARG A 69 10.08 -13.23 -8.06
N TRP A 70 10.62 -12.77 -6.94
CA TRP A 70 9.95 -11.83 -6.04
C TRP A 70 9.69 -10.48 -6.73
N LEU A 71 10.66 -10.00 -7.52
CA LEU A 71 10.58 -8.74 -8.24
C LEU A 71 9.65 -8.87 -9.44
N VAL A 72 9.71 -9.99 -10.15
CA VAL A 72 8.80 -10.29 -11.26
C VAL A 72 7.36 -10.35 -10.77
N ALA A 73 7.10 -10.98 -9.62
CA ALA A 73 5.79 -11.00 -8.99
C ALA A 73 5.32 -9.58 -8.63
N ASP A 74 6.17 -8.76 -8.01
CA ASP A 74 5.88 -7.35 -7.71
C ASP A 74 5.50 -6.56 -8.97
N LEU A 75 6.26 -6.71 -10.05
CA LEU A 75 6.00 -6.04 -11.34
C LEU A 75 4.68 -6.48 -11.96
N LEU A 76 4.38 -7.78 -11.98
CA LEU A 76 3.10 -8.30 -12.48
C LEU A 76 1.92 -7.71 -11.70
N GLY A 77 2.03 -7.63 -10.37
CA GLY A 77 1.02 -6.97 -9.53
C GLY A 77 0.87 -5.49 -9.83
N ARG A 78 1.98 -4.74 -9.93
CA ARG A 78 1.99 -3.29 -10.17
C ARG A 78 1.54 -2.90 -11.58
N LEU A 79 1.77 -3.76 -12.57
CA LEU A 79 1.19 -3.59 -13.91
C LEU A 79 -0.34 -3.58 -13.83
N GLY A 80 -0.93 -4.38 -12.94
CA GLY A 80 -2.38 -4.42 -12.71
C GLY A 80 -3.18 -4.96 -13.91
N VAL A 81 -2.51 -5.64 -14.85
CA VAL A 81 -3.14 -6.25 -16.02
C VAL A 81 -3.59 -7.66 -15.63
N ARG A 82 -4.92 -7.85 -15.56
CA ARG A 82 -5.51 -9.13 -15.23
C ARG A 82 -5.35 -10.12 -16.38
N ASP A 83 -4.30 -10.92 -16.32
CA ASP A 83 -3.99 -11.99 -17.26
C ASP A 83 -4.06 -13.36 -16.55
N GLU A 84 -4.76 -14.32 -17.17
CA GLU A 84 -4.99 -15.62 -16.54
C GLU A 84 -3.72 -16.47 -16.44
N LEU A 85 -2.79 -16.36 -17.40
CA LEU A 85 -1.51 -17.08 -17.33
C LEU A 85 -0.65 -16.54 -16.19
N ALA A 86 -0.64 -15.22 -15.99
CA ALA A 86 0.03 -14.59 -14.86
C ALA A 86 -0.59 -15.03 -13.53
N ILE A 87 -1.91 -15.00 -13.40
CA ILE A 87 -2.62 -15.44 -12.19
C ILE A 87 -2.32 -16.91 -11.89
N GLU A 88 -2.43 -17.80 -12.88
CA GLU A 88 -2.14 -19.22 -12.68
C GLU A 88 -0.69 -19.47 -12.28
N ALA A 89 0.27 -18.75 -12.89
CA ALA A 89 1.67 -18.85 -12.53
C ALA A 89 1.91 -18.41 -11.08
N LEU A 90 1.41 -17.24 -10.68
CA LEU A 90 1.52 -16.73 -9.32
C LEU A 90 0.87 -17.68 -8.29
N ARG A 91 -0.32 -18.22 -8.59
CA ARG A 91 -0.99 -19.23 -7.73
C ARG A 91 -0.14 -20.47 -7.51
N ARG A 92 0.54 -20.97 -8.55
CA ARG A 92 1.42 -22.15 -8.44
C ARG A 92 2.59 -21.90 -7.48
N HIS A 93 3.15 -20.69 -7.50
CA HIS A 93 4.23 -20.30 -6.59
C HIS A 93 3.73 -20.05 -5.16
N ALA A 94 2.63 -19.33 -5.00
CA ALA A 94 2.03 -19.06 -3.68
C ALA A 94 1.66 -20.32 -2.89
N ARG A 95 1.27 -21.41 -3.57
CA ARG A 95 0.96 -22.73 -2.95
C ARG A 95 2.17 -23.49 -2.39
N ARG A 96 3.40 -23.03 -2.64
CA ARG A 96 4.58 -23.70 -2.08
C ARG A 96 4.71 -23.47 -0.55
N ALA A 97 3.98 -22.47 -0.03
CA ALA A 97 3.94 -22.09 1.39
C ALA A 97 5.33 -21.77 1.97
N GLU A 98 6.22 -21.22 1.15
CA GLU A 98 7.51 -20.72 1.62
C GLU A 98 7.30 -19.34 2.24
N GLU A 99 8.01 -19.01 3.32
CA GLU A 99 7.88 -17.71 4.01
C GLU A 99 8.15 -16.50 3.09
N THR A 100 8.82 -16.72 1.96
CA THR A 100 9.18 -15.73 0.94
C THR A 100 8.10 -15.49 -0.11
N CYS A 101 7.04 -16.31 -0.19
CA CYS A 101 6.02 -16.26 -1.26
C CYS A 101 5.00 -15.11 -1.11
N PHE A 102 5.27 -14.09 -0.28
CA PHE A 102 4.30 -13.03 -0.04
C PHE A 102 4.16 -12.07 -1.23
N HIS A 103 5.20 -11.89 -2.04
CA HIS A 103 5.13 -11.04 -3.24
C HIS A 103 4.11 -11.58 -4.25
N GLU A 104 4.05 -12.89 -4.43
CA GLU A 104 3.07 -13.54 -5.30
C GLU A 104 1.65 -13.33 -4.78
N THR A 105 1.43 -13.46 -3.47
CA THR A 105 0.09 -13.23 -2.89
C THR A 105 -0.33 -11.76 -2.93
N ILE A 106 0.61 -10.81 -2.81
CA ILE A 106 0.31 -9.37 -2.98
C ILE A 106 -0.04 -9.11 -4.44
N ALA A 107 0.73 -9.66 -5.39
CA ALA A 107 0.45 -9.54 -6.81
C ALA A 107 -0.93 -10.09 -7.16
N LEU A 108 -1.28 -11.27 -6.65
CA LEU A 108 -2.62 -11.86 -6.81
C LEU A 108 -3.72 -10.94 -6.24
N ALA A 109 -3.50 -10.32 -5.08
CA ALA A 109 -4.46 -9.37 -4.51
C ALA A 109 -4.63 -8.14 -5.41
N LEU A 110 -3.53 -7.58 -5.93
CA LEU A 110 -3.53 -6.44 -6.85
C LEU A 110 -4.21 -6.75 -8.19
N LEU A 111 -4.08 -7.99 -8.67
CA LEU A 111 -4.77 -8.51 -9.88
C LEU A 111 -6.24 -8.88 -9.62
N GLY A 112 -6.73 -8.67 -8.40
CA GLY A 112 -8.12 -8.89 -8.01
C GLY A 112 -8.47 -10.35 -7.72
N ASP A 113 -7.48 -11.21 -7.47
CA ASP A 113 -7.68 -12.62 -7.14
C ASP A 113 -7.93 -12.85 -5.63
N VAL A 114 -8.78 -12.00 -5.06
CA VAL A 114 -9.04 -11.92 -3.62
C VAL A 114 -9.78 -13.15 -3.11
N GLU A 115 -10.75 -13.67 -3.86
CA GLU A 115 -11.53 -14.85 -3.45
C GLU A 115 -10.63 -16.07 -3.25
N TRP A 116 -9.70 -16.28 -4.18
CA TRP A 116 -8.74 -17.37 -4.10
C TRP A 116 -7.80 -17.21 -2.90
N LEU A 117 -7.39 -15.97 -2.57
CA LEU A 117 -6.59 -15.72 -1.37
C LEU A 117 -7.38 -15.97 -0.08
N ILE A 118 -8.68 -15.66 -0.04
CA ILE A 118 -9.54 -15.99 1.10
C ILE A 118 -9.66 -17.50 1.27
N GLU A 119 -9.85 -18.24 0.17
CA GLU A 119 -9.84 -19.72 0.17
C GLU A 119 -8.49 -20.26 0.65
N LEU A 120 -7.38 -19.69 0.18
CA LEU A 120 -6.03 -20.06 0.60
C LEU A 120 -5.82 -19.81 2.10
N ALA A 121 -6.37 -18.72 2.64
CA ALA A 121 -6.23 -18.36 4.05
C ALA A 121 -6.96 -19.33 5.01
N ALA A 122 -7.93 -20.10 4.52
CA ALA A 122 -8.60 -21.13 5.30
C ALA A 122 -7.66 -22.29 5.67
N ASP A 123 -6.63 -22.55 4.87
CA ASP A 123 -5.58 -23.51 5.19
C ASP A 123 -4.55 -22.87 6.14
N GLU A 124 -4.39 -23.46 7.33
CA GLU A 124 -3.45 -23.01 8.35
C GLU A 124 -2.01 -22.87 7.82
N ARG A 125 -1.59 -23.76 6.91
CA ARG A 125 -0.24 -23.72 6.34
C ARG A 125 0.00 -22.47 5.49
N HIS A 126 -1.05 -21.97 4.83
CA HIS A 126 -0.94 -20.84 3.90
C HIS A 126 -1.55 -19.54 4.47
N ARG A 127 -2.16 -19.60 5.65
CA ARG A 127 -2.86 -18.48 6.28
C ARG A 127 -2.03 -17.22 6.35
N ALA A 128 -0.82 -17.31 6.89
CA ALA A 128 0.03 -16.13 7.08
C ALA A 128 0.37 -15.43 5.75
N VAL A 129 0.71 -16.21 4.71
CA VAL A 129 1.06 -15.65 3.39
C VAL A 129 -0.17 -15.07 2.68
N ALA A 130 -1.32 -15.75 2.73
CA ALA A 130 -2.58 -15.26 2.16
C ALA A 130 -3.06 -13.97 2.84
N VAL A 131 -2.98 -13.92 4.18
CA VAL A 131 -3.32 -12.73 4.97
C VAL A 131 -2.41 -11.56 4.61
N ARG A 132 -1.10 -11.81 4.43
CA ARG A 132 -0.15 -10.78 4.00
C ARG A 132 -0.43 -10.29 2.58
N GLY A 133 -0.82 -11.18 1.68
CA GLY A 133 -1.25 -10.83 0.32
C GLY A 133 -2.40 -9.84 0.30
N ILE A 134 -3.50 -10.17 0.99
CA ILE A 134 -4.67 -9.27 1.13
C ILE A 134 -4.29 -8.00 1.90
N GLY A 135 -3.45 -8.12 2.94
CA GLY A 135 -2.91 -7.00 3.70
C GLY A 135 -2.15 -5.98 2.83
N GLY A 136 -1.51 -6.44 1.76
CA GLY A 136 -0.80 -5.60 0.79
C GLY A 136 -1.70 -4.55 0.11
N LEU A 137 -3.02 -4.77 0.04
CA LEU A 137 -3.97 -3.79 -0.48
C LEU A 137 -4.12 -2.54 0.43
N TYR A 138 -3.65 -2.61 1.67
CA TYR A 138 -3.78 -1.54 2.66
C TYR A 138 -2.45 -0.81 2.92
N GLY A 139 -1.34 -1.28 2.33
CA GLY A 139 -0.01 -0.69 2.46
C GLY A 139 0.46 0.09 1.23
N ALA A 140 1.71 0.56 1.25
CA ALA A 140 2.28 1.39 0.19
C ALA A 140 2.40 0.69 -1.18
N SER A 141 2.31 -0.65 -1.25
CA SER A 141 2.42 -1.40 -2.51
C SER A 141 1.44 -0.90 -3.58
N VAL A 142 0.24 -0.49 -3.18
CA VAL A 142 -0.79 0.02 -4.09
C VAL A 142 -0.45 1.38 -4.71
N ASP A 143 0.43 2.17 -4.06
CA ASP A 143 0.80 3.50 -4.53
C ASP A 143 1.80 3.46 -5.69
N TYR A 144 2.49 2.32 -5.84
CA TYR A 144 3.43 2.05 -6.93
C TYR A 144 2.78 1.33 -8.12
N CYS A 145 1.46 1.09 -8.06
CA CYS A 145 0.71 0.48 -9.16
C CYS A 145 0.46 1.49 -10.29
N ARG A 146 0.48 1.01 -11.53
CA ARG A 146 0.18 1.83 -12.73
C ARG A 146 -1.24 2.38 -12.71
N HIS A 147 -2.16 1.61 -12.12
CA HIS A 147 -3.55 1.99 -11.94
C HIS A 147 -3.85 2.21 -10.47
N ARG A 148 -4.76 3.14 -10.18
CA ARG A 148 -5.22 3.38 -8.82
C ARG A 148 -6.03 2.17 -8.36
N VAL A 149 -5.57 1.55 -7.28
CA VAL A 149 -6.37 0.61 -6.49
C VAL A 149 -7.20 1.42 -5.51
N PRO A 150 -8.55 1.37 -5.51
CA PRO A 150 -9.35 2.06 -4.49
C PRO A 150 -9.18 1.40 -3.11
N LEU A 151 -9.38 2.15 -2.03
CA LEU A 151 -9.53 1.52 -0.72
C LEU A 151 -10.86 0.75 -0.68
N ASP A 152 -10.83 -0.51 -0.22
CA ASP A 152 -12.01 -1.33 0.07
C ASP A 152 -11.67 -2.27 1.23
N TYR A 153 -12.35 -2.15 2.38
CA TYR A 153 -12.16 -3.02 3.53
C TYR A 153 -12.94 -4.34 3.44
N ARG A 154 -13.87 -4.53 2.50
CA ARG A 154 -14.70 -5.75 2.43
C ARG A 154 -13.89 -7.04 2.29
N PRO A 155 -12.82 -7.10 1.47
CA PRO A 155 -11.91 -8.26 1.45
C PRO A 155 -11.34 -8.61 2.83
N LEU A 156 -10.89 -7.60 3.57
CA LEU A 156 -10.30 -7.76 4.87
C LEU A 156 -11.34 -8.11 5.95
N GLU A 157 -12.57 -7.60 5.85
CA GLU A 157 -13.67 -8.00 6.73
C GLU A 157 -13.94 -9.50 6.60
N ARG A 158 -14.10 -9.99 5.37
CA ARG A 158 -14.30 -11.41 5.09
C ARG A 158 -13.11 -12.27 5.54
N LEU A 159 -11.89 -11.80 5.34
CA LEU A 159 -10.69 -12.47 5.83
C LEU A 159 -10.67 -12.58 7.37
N LEU A 160 -11.09 -11.52 8.07
CA LEU A 160 -11.11 -11.47 9.53
C LEU A 160 -12.24 -12.29 10.16
N GLU A 161 -13.23 -12.71 9.38
CA GLU A 161 -14.25 -13.68 9.80
C GLU A 161 -13.70 -15.11 9.86
N LEU A 162 -12.59 -15.40 9.18
CA LEU A 162 -11.94 -16.71 9.24
C LEU A 162 -11.12 -16.88 10.53
N ALA A 163 -11.29 -18.05 11.16
CA ALA A 163 -10.58 -18.40 12.39
C ALA A 163 -9.05 -18.33 12.20
N GLY A 164 -8.36 -17.73 13.17
CA GLY A 164 -6.90 -17.58 13.17
C GLY A 164 -6.36 -16.45 12.27
N CYS A 165 -7.14 -15.88 11.35
CA CYS A 165 -6.63 -14.86 10.43
C CYS A 165 -6.31 -13.54 11.13
N SER A 166 -7.09 -13.17 12.15
CA SER A 166 -6.90 -11.92 12.90
C SER A 166 -5.50 -11.80 13.51
N GLU A 167 -4.86 -12.90 13.90
CA GLU A 167 -3.52 -12.88 14.51
C GLU A 167 -2.43 -12.46 13.53
N HIS A 168 -2.61 -12.78 12.23
CA HIS A 168 -1.65 -12.48 11.17
C HIS A 168 -1.85 -11.13 10.49
N VAL A 169 -3.00 -10.48 10.70
CA VAL A 169 -3.27 -9.18 10.08
C VAL A 169 -2.42 -8.09 10.75
N ASP A 170 -1.40 -7.61 10.05
CA ASP A 170 -0.74 -6.36 10.36
C ASP A 170 -0.97 -5.38 9.20
N LEU A 171 -1.73 -4.32 9.48
CA LEU A 171 -2.07 -3.34 8.46
C LEU A 171 -1.00 -2.27 8.46
N ASP A 172 -0.28 -2.20 7.34
CA ASP A 172 0.53 -1.05 6.98
C ASP A 172 -0.38 0.18 6.88
N THR A 173 0.20 1.34 7.16
CA THR A 173 -0.49 2.62 7.22
C THR A 173 0.28 3.71 6.47
N SER A 174 1.22 3.30 5.64
CA SER A 174 2.03 4.15 4.77
C SER A 174 1.38 4.42 3.41
N ARG A 175 0.24 3.79 3.12
CA ARG A 175 -0.54 4.03 1.91
C ARG A 175 -0.99 5.49 1.79
N ASP A 176 -0.81 6.06 0.60
CA ASP A 176 -1.35 7.37 0.23
C ASP A 176 -2.87 7.31 0.01
N VAL A 177 -3.63 7.77 1.01
CA VAL A 177 -5.09 7.90 0.90
C VAL A 177 -5.49 9.16 0.15
N ARG A 178 -6.52 9.05 -0.69
CA ARG A 178 -7.03 10.16 -1.50
C ARG A 178 -8.43 10.59 -1.03
N PRO A 179 -8.92 11.77 -1.44
CA PRO A 179 -10.28 12.21 -1.09
C PRO A 179 -11.38 11.23 -1.50
N GLU A 180 -11.16 10.47 -2.57
CA GLU A 180 -12.09 9.45 -3.06
C GLU A 180 -12.20 8.24 -2.11
N ASP A 181 -11.24 8.05 -1.18
CA ASP A 181 -11.28 7.00 -0.17
C ASP A 181 -12.05 7.42 1.09
N LEU A 182 -12.51 8.68 1.18
CA LEU A 182 -13.14 9.21 2.39
C LEU A 182 -14.37 8.40 2.82
N ASP A 183 -15.24 8.03 1.88
CA ASP A 183 -16.45 7.27 2.21
C ASP A 183 -16.11 5.87 2.74
N GLU A 184 -15.09 5.22 2.18
CA GLU A 184 -14.64 3.91 2.66
C GLU A 184 -13.93 4.01 4.02
N LEU A 185 -13.18 5.09 4.27
CA LEU A 185 -12.61 5.37 5.59
C LEU A 185 -13.71 5.60 6.64
N LEU A 186 -14.75 6.35 6.30
CA LEU A 186 -15.91 6.57 7.17
C LEU A 186 -16.69 5.27 7.42
N ARG A 187 -16.77 4.37 6.43
CA ARG A 187 -17.32 3.03 6.63
C ARG A 187 -16.44 2.20 7.55
N GLY A 188 -15.12 2.24 7.33
CA GLY A 188 -14.13 1.49 8.10
C GLY A 188 -14.10 1.84 9.58
N VAL A 189 -14.36 3.10 9.97
CA VAL A 189 -14.43 3.46 11.39
C VAL A 189 -15.61 2.81 12.13
N GLU A 190 -16.63 2.36 11.41
CA GLU A 190 -17.78 1.63 11.97
C GLU A 190 -17.66 0.10 11.84
N SER A 191 -16.55 -0.40 11.30
CA SER A 191 -16.34 -1.85 11.13
C SER A 191 -16.37 -2.59 12.47
N TRP A 192 -16.88 -3.82 12.46
CA TRP A 192 -16.89 -4.70 13.63
C TRP A 192 -15.48 -5.05 14.10
N HIS A 193 -14.50 -5.02 13.20
CA HIS A 193 -13.14 -5.43 13.49
C HIS A 193 -12.28 -4.24 13.96
N PRO A 194 -11.66 -4.33 15.16
CA PRO A 194 -10.86 -3.22 15.71
C PRO A 194 -9.63 -2.87 14.86
N LYS A 195 -9.05 -3.84 14.14
CA LYS A 195 -7.91 -3.58 13.23
C LYS A 195 -8.29 -2.65 12.09
N ILE A 196 -9.46 -2.87 11.47
CA ILE A 196 -10.02 -2.00 10.42
C ILE A 196 -10.35 -0.63 10.99
N ARG A 197 -11.06 -0.56 12.12
CA ARG A 197 -11.38 0.73 12.76
C ARG A 197 -10.12 1.54 13.04
N ARG A 198 -9.09 0.91 13.60
CA ARG A 198 -7.81 1.57 13.91
C ARG A 198 -7.14 2.11 12.64
N HIS A 199 -7.08 1.29 11.58
CA HIS A 199 -6.50 1.69 10.30
C HIS A 199 -7.26 2.87 9.68
N ALA A 200 -8.59 2.78 9.63
CA ALA A 200 -9.44 3.86 9.13
C ALA A 200 -9.28 5.17 9.94
N VAL A 201 -9.30 5.09 11.27
CA VAL A 201 -9.07 6.25 12.15
C VAL A 201 -7.71 6.90 11.90
N ARG A 202 -6.67 6.10 11.69
CA ARG A 202 -5.34 6.61 11.39
C ARG A 202 -5.31 7.39 10.09
N HIS A 203 -5.85 6.84 9.00
CA HIS A 203 -5.88 7.53 7.72
C HIS A 203 -6.82 8.74 7.70
N LEU A 204 -7.91 8.74 8.48
CA LEU A 204 -8.69 9.95 8.71
C LEU A 204 -7.88 11.05 9.43
N GLY A 205 -6.84 10.68 10.19
CA GLY A 205 -5.89 11.61 10.79
C GLY A 205 -4.86 12.19 9.82
N ASP A 206 -4.68 11.59 8.64
CA ASP A 206 -3.75 12.07 7.63
C ASP A 206 -4.34 13.23 6.82
N VAL A 207 -4.12 14.44 7.34
CA VAL A 207 -4.59 15.69 6.74
C VAL A 207 -3.87 16.02 5.43
N SER A 208 -2.73 15.39 5.12
CA SER A 208 -2.01 15.61 3.85
C SER A 208 -2.69 14.90 2.68
N GLY A 209 -3.06 13.63 2.88
CA GLY A 209 -3.78 12.85 1.86
C GLY A 209 -5.22 13.31 1.67
N LEU A 210 -5.88 13.70 2.77
CA LEU A 210 -7.26 14.18 2.75
C LEU A 210 -7.31 15.70 2.50
N ARG A 211 -8.04 16.13 1.46
CA ARG A 211 -8.27 17.57 1.21
C ARG A 211 -8.84 18.25 2.45
N ARG A 212 -8.48 19.53 2.69
CA ARG A 212 -8.96 20.33 3.86
C ARG A 212 -10.48 20.29 4.10
N GLY A 213 -11.27 20.05 3.05
CA GLY A 213 -12.73 19.90 3.14
C GLY A 213 -13.20 18.68 3.95
N ALA A 214 -12.39 17.61 4.03
CA ALA A 214 -12.75 16.36 4.71
C ALA A 214 -12.91 16.51 6.23
N GLY A 215 -12.31 17.55 6.84
CA GLY A 215 -12.32 17.73 8.29
C GLY A 215 -13.72 17.80 8.92
N LYS A 216 -14.73 18.27 8.16
CA LYS A 216 -16.13 18.31 8.63
C LYS A 216 -16.71 16.92 8.90
N GLN A 217 -16.25 15.90 8.19
CA GLN A 217 -16.69 14.52 8.35
C GLN A 217 -15.68 13.71 9.17
N ALA A 218 -14.38 13.88 8.89
CA ALA A 218 -13.31 13.12 9.52
C ALA A 218 -13.19 13.41 11.03
N VAL A 219 -13.22 14.68 11.46
CA VAL A 219 -12.98 15.02 12.87
C VAL A 219 -14.06 14.45 13.80
N PRO A 220 -15.38 14.62 13.51
CA PRO A 220 -16.41 13.98 14.32
C PRO A 220 -16.32 12.45 14.33
N ALA A 221 -16.00 11.83 13.18
CA ALA A 221 -15.86 10.38 13.07
C ALA A 221 -14.70 9.84 13.93
N ILE A 222 -13.54 10.51 13.90
CA ILE A 222 -12.41 10.19 14.78
C ILE A 222 -12.80 10.38 16.24
N ALA A 223 -13.45 11.51 16.59
CA ALA A 223 -13.81 11.82 17.96
C ALA A 223 -14.75 10.78 18.58
N ALA A 224 -15.71 10.27 17.79
CA ALA A 224 -16.61 9.20 18.22
C ALA A 224 -15.85 7.92 18.66
N ARG A 225 -14.65 7.67 18.12
CA ARG A 225 -13.82 6.50 18.45
C ARG A 225 -13.00 6.66 19.74
N MET A 226 -13.02 7.83 20.39
CA MET A 226 -12.45 7.96 21.75
C MET A 226 -13.22 7.15 22.81
N GLY A 227 -14.44 6.70 22.49
CA GLY A 227 -15.21 5.77 23.33
C GLY A 227 -15.07 4.29 22.96
N ASP A 228 -14.18 3.93 22.02
CA ASP A 228 -14.10 2.57 21.49
C ASP A 228 -13.78 1.52 22.56
N ARG A 229 -14.29 0.30 22.40
CA ARG A 229 -14.02 -0.82 23.29
C ARG A 229 -12.54 -1.22 23.24
N ASP A 230 -11.94 -1.14 22.05
CA ASP A 230 -10.54 -1.45 21.82
C ASP A 230 -9.63 -0.27 22.20
N ALA A 231 -8.61 -0.55 23.01
CA ALA A 231 -7.70 0.49 23.48
C ALA A 231 -6.78 1.03 22.38
N GLY A 232 -6.43 0.22 21.39
CA GLY A 232 -5.64 0.63 20.23
C GLY A 232 -6.42 1.62 19.35
N VAL A 233 -7.72 1.40 19.18
CA VAL A 233 -8.61 2.36 18.49
C VAL A 233 -8.72 3.67 19.26
N ARG A 234 -8.96 3.63 20.58
CA ARG A 234 -9.00 4.86 21.42
C ARG A 234 -7.68 5.63 21.36
N GLN A 235 -6.56 4.93 21.46
CA GLN A 235 -5.22 5.51 21.31
C GLN A 235 -5.09 6.22 19.96
N GLN A 236 -5.46 5.54 18.87
CA GLN A 236 -5.33 6.08 17.53
C GLN A 236 -6.25 7.29 17.32
N ALA A 237 -7.45 7.30 17.92
CA ALA A 237 -8.36 8.43 17.85
C ALA A 237 -7.73 9.71 18.44
N VAL A 238 -7.11 9.61 19.62
CA VAL A 238 -6.43 10.76 20.26
C VAL A 238 -5.28 11.28 19.40
N ILE A 239 -4.44 10.39 18.87
CA ILE A 239 -3.33 10.77 17.98
C ILE A 239 -3.88 11.44 16.71
N SER A 240 -4.93 10.89 16.12
CA SER A 240 -5.48 11.35 14.84
C SER A 240 -6.16 12.71 14.97
N LEU A 241 -6.86 12.97 16.08
CA LEU A 241 -7.42 14.30 16.38
C LEU A 241 -6.34 15.38 16.47
N HIS A 242 -5.17 15.06 17.02
CA HIS A 242 -4.09 16.04 17.13
C HIS A 242 -3.66 16.60 15.76
N TYR A 243 -3.60 15.77 14.72
CA TYR A 243 -3.21 16.22 13.37
C TYR A 243 -4.19 17.25 12.77
N TRP A 244 -5.44 17.26 13.23
CA TRP A 244 -6.47 18.23 12.81
C TRP A 244 -6.40 19.59 13.55
N LYS A 245 -5.49 19.76 14.52
CA LYS A 245 -5.18 21.04 15.17
C LYS A 245 -6.45 21.77 15.66
N LYS A 246 -6.70 22.99 15.16
CA LYS A 246 -7.84 23.83 15.55
C LYS A 246 -9.20 23.14 15.37
N ALA A 247 -9.34 22.27 14.37
CA ALA A 247 -10.60 21.57 14.13
C ALA A 247 -10.93 20.56 15.25
N ALA A 248 -9.93 20.08 16.00
CA ALA A 248 -10.12 19.17 17.12
C ALA A 248 -10.49 19.86 18.45
N LYS A 249 -10.39 21.20 18.54
CA LYS A 249 -10.69 21.96 19.76
C LYS A 249 -12.06 21.67 20.40
N PRO A 250 -13.16 21.49 19.64
CA PRO A 250 -14.45 21.16 20.22
C PRO A 250 -14.45 19.88 21.06
N TYR A 251 -13.50 18.96 20.82
CA TYR A 251 -13.41 17.66 21.48
C TYR A 251 -12.37 17.62 22.61
N LEU A 252 -11.85 18.78 23.03
CA LEU A 252 -10.79 18.85 24.05
C LEU A 252 -11.22 18.31 25.41
N ALA A 253 -12.49 18.50 25.79
CA ALA A 253 -13.02 17.98 27.05
C ALA A 253 -13.00 16.45 27.08
N GLU A 254 -13.39 15.82 25.97
CA GLU A 254 -13.36 14.38 25.78
C GLU A 254 -11.93 13.86 25.79
N VAL A 255 -10.99 14.50 25.09
CA VAL A 255 -9.57 14.12 25.15
C VAL A 255 -9.06 14.20 26.59
N LYS A 256 -9.39 15.25 27.36
CA LYS A 256 -9.02 15.36 28.77
C LYS A 256 -9.61 14.25 29.64
N ARG A 257 -10.85 13.80 29.35
CA ARG A 257 -11.48 12.68 30.07
C ARG A 257 -10.68 11.38 29.90
N LEU A 258 -10.07 11.17 28.73
CA LEU A 258 -9.21 9.99 28.49
C LEU A 258 -7.90 10.04 29.30
N ALA A 259 -7.55 11.14 29.97
CA ALA A 259 -6.41 11.17 30.90
C ALA A 259 -6.58 10.20 32.08
N SER A 260 -7.81 9.75 32.35
CA SER A 260 -8.13 8.72 33.34
C SER A 260 -8.50 7.37 32.69
N ASP A 261 -8.15 7.15 31.41
CA ASP A 261 -8.39 5.88 30.74
C ASP A 261 -7.67 4.73 31.45
N ARG A 262 -8.34 3.58 31.55
CA ARG A 262 -7.80 2.35 32.14
C ARG A 262 -6.53 1.85 31.45
N ASN A 263 -6.36 2.17 30.17
CA ASN A 263 -5.15 1.84 29.44
C ASN A 263 -4.12 2.97 29.60
N GLU A 264 -2.96 2.63 30.16
CA GLU A 264 -1.90 3.60 30.47
C GLU A 264 -1.40 4.36 29.23
N LYS A 265 -1.28 3.68 28.07
CA LYS A 265 -0.86 4.34 26.82
C LYS A 265 -1.88 5.39 26.40
N VAL A 266 -3.17 5.05 26.46
CA VAL A 266 -4.26 6.00 26.16
C VAL A 266 -4.23 7.18 27.13
N SER A 267 -4.14 6.93 28.44
CA SER A 267 -4.07 7.98 29.47
C SER A 267 -2.91 8.95 29.25
N ARG A 268 -1.70 8.42 29.00
CA ARG A 268 -0.49 9.23 28.77
C ARG A 268 -0.62 10.09 27.52
N LEU A 269 -1.10 9.53 26.42
CA LEU A 269 -1.28 10.25 25.15
C LEU A 269 -2.37 11.32 25.27
N ALA A 270 -3.47 11.02 25.96
CA ALA A 270 -4.54 11.99 26.21
C ALA A 270 -4.03 13.22 26.98
N LYS A 271 -3.21 13.03 28.02
CA LYS A 271 -2.58 14.14 28.77
C LYS A 271 -1.68 14.98 27.87
N HIS A 272 -0.84 14.34 27.07
CA HIS A 272 0.07 15.01 26.15
C HIS A 272 -0.70 15.83 25.09
N TYR A 273 -1.61 15.19 24.35
CA TYR A 273 -2.31 15.83 23.24
C TYR A 273 -3.40 16.80 23.66
N ALA A 274 -3.98 16.67 24.86
CA ALA A 274 -4.86 17.71 25.40
C ALA A 274 -4.15 19.06 25.53
N LYS A 275 -2.88 19.07 25.95
CA LYS A 275 -2.07 20.28 26.00
C LYS A 275 -1.86 20.85 24.59
N VAL A 276 -1.40 20.01 23.67
CA VAL A 276 -1.07 20.43 22.30
C VAL A 276 -2.29 20.95 21.53
N ILE A 277 -3.45 20.27 21.62
CA ILE A 277 -4.69 20.72 20.97
C ILE A 277 -5.19 22.04 21.58
N GLY A 278 -5.02 22.24 22.90
CA GLY A 278 -5.38 23.49 23.57
C GLY A 278 -4.57 24.70 23.08
N GLU A 279 -3.30 24.48 22.72
CA GLU A 279 -2.36 25.52 22.29
C GLU A 279 -2.42 25.86 20.79
N ALA A 280 -3.00 24.98 19.95
CA ALA A 280 -3.05 25.10 18.48
C ALA A 280 -4.01 26.17 17.94
#